data_AF-A0A3N5MAX2-F1
#
_entry.id   AF-A0A3N5MAX2-F1
#
_cell.length_a   1.000
_cell.length_b   1.000
_cell.length_c   1.000
_cell.angle_alpha   90.00
_cell.angle_beta   90.00
_cell.angle_gamma   90.00
#
_symmetry.space_group_name_H-M   'P 1'
#
loop_
_entity.id
_entity.type
_entity.pdbx_description
1 polymer ?
#
loop_
_entity_poly.entity_id
_entity_poly.type
_entity_poly.pdbx_seq_one_letter_code
_entity_poly.pdbx_strand_id
1 'polypeptide(L)' 'MSTPTESRTLVCRRLRWKGMFVDVPHDPTVPSGNDIYCWCSQTMTCLGPDGKVADRDNCRPGRGCHETF' A
#
# COMPACT_ATOMS: atom_id res chain seq x y z
N MET A 1 0.82 -8.13 -23.52
CA MET A 1 -0.18 -8.53 -22.52
C MET A 1 0.48 -8.37 -21.16
N SER A 2 0.28 -7.21 -20.52
CA SER A 2 0.95 -6.89 -19.26
C SER A 2 0.17 -7.51 -18.11
N THR A 3 0.85 -8.26 -17.25
CA THR A 3 0.28 -8.90 -16.08
C THR A 3 -0.27 -7.85 -15.11
N PRO A 4 -1.47 -8.05 -14.51
CA PRO A 4 -2.15 -7.04 -13.70
C PRO A 4 -1.41 -6.64 -12.41
N THR A 5 -0.35 -7.36 -12.02
CA THR A 5 0.40 -7.14 -10.79
C THR A 5 1.40 -5.98 -10.90
N GLU A 6 2.00 -5.76 -12.06
CA GLU A 6 3.09 -4.79 -12.24
C GLU A 6 2.59 -3.33 -12.32
N SER A 7 1.36 -3.12 -12.79
CA SER A 7 0.79 -1.77 -12.86
C SER A 7 0.36 -1.22 -11.50
N ARG A 8 0.02 -2.06 -10.50
CA ARG A 8 -0.47 -1.59 -9.19
C ARG A 8 0.62 -0.96 -8.32
N THR A 9 1.88 -1.39 -8.47
CA THR A 9 3.01 -0.88 -7.69
C THR A 9 3.41 0.54 -8.10
N LEU A 10 3.23 0.90 -9.37
CA LEU A 10 3.63 2.22 -9.90
C LEU A 10 2.69 3.36 -9.48
N VAL A 11 1.44 3.03 -9.11
CA VAL A 11 0.41 4.03 -8.79
C VAL A 11 0.42 4.43 -7.31
N CYS A 12 1.09 3.69 -6.43
CA CYS A 12 0.82 3.76 -4.99
C CYS A 12 2.06 4.06 -4.17
N ARG A 13 2.89 4.96 -4.70
CA ARG A 13 4.19 5.35 -4.14
C ARG A 13 4.12 5.80 -2.67
N ARG A 14 3.03 6.46 -2.27
CA ARG A 14 2.85 7.00 -0.90
C ARG A 14 2.01 6.09 -0.01
N LEU A 15 1.40 5.03 -0.55
CA LEU A 15 0.71 4.02 0.24
C LEU A 15 1.72 3.08 0.89
N ARG A 16 1.59 2.86 2.20
CA ARG A 16 2.50 2.01 2.98
C ARG A 16 1.72 1.00 3.79
N TRP A 17 2.31 -0.17 4.03
CA TRP A 17 1.81 -1.19 4.95
C TRP A 17 3.00 -1.85 5.68
N LYS A 18 2.74 -2.51 6.81
CA LYS A 18 3.78 -3.06 7.69
C LYS A 18 4.72 -4.01 6.95
N GLY A 19 4.17 -4.94 6.17
CA GLY A 19 4.94 -5.90 5.37
C GLY A 19 5.99 -5.29 4.45
N MET A 20 5.89 -4.01 4.03
CA MET A 20 6.94 -3.35 3.22
C MET A 20 8.26 -3.13 3.98
N PHE A 21 8.23 -3.19 5.31
CA PHE A 21 9.38 -2.92 6.19
C PHE A 21 9.84 -4.16 6.96
N VAL A 22 9.24 -5.31 6.67
CA VAL A 22 9.60 -6.58 7.30
C VAL A 22 10.55 -7.30 6.35
N ASP A 23 11.85 -7.22 6.63
CA ASP A 23 12.90 -7.89 5.86
C ASP A 23 13.35 -9.18 6.54
N VAL A 24 12.38 -10.07 6.79
CA VAL A 24 12.65 -11.42 7.28
C VAL A 24 11.89 -12.44 6.44
N PRO A 25 12.47 -13.62 6.17
CA PRO A 25 11.76 -14.69 5.50
C PRO A 25 10.49 -15.11 6.24
N HIS A 26 9.48 -15.54 5.49
CA HIS A 26 8.27 -16.10 6.09
C HIS A 26 8.59 -17.40 6.83
N ASP A 27 8.23 -17.47 8.11
CA ASP A 27 8.28 -18.69 8.92
C ASP A 27 6.91 -19.40 8.83
N PRO A 28 6.83 -20.63 8.27
CA PRO A 28 5.57 -21.35 8.12
C PRO A 28 4.95 -21.79 9.45
N THR A 29 5.71 -21.75 10.55
CA THR A 29 5.20 -22.03 11.91
C THR A 29 4.52 -20.81 12.53
N VAL A 30 4.69 -19.62 11.93
CA VAL A 30 4.11 -18.37 12.39
C VAL A 30 2.98 -17.97 11.43
N PRO A 31 1.75 -17.72 11.94
CA PRO A 31 0.67 -17.21 11.12
C PRO A 31 1.07 -15.91 10.41
N SER A 32 0.63 -15.76 9.15
CA SER A 32 0.86 -14.53 8.41
C SER A 32 0.29 -13.33 9.16
N GLY A 33 1.09 -12.28 9.31
CA GLY A 33 0.66 -11.03 9.91
C GLY A 33 -0.42 -10.33 9.08
N ASN A 34 -1.24 -9.51 9.74
CA ASN A 34 -2.28 -8.76 9.05
C ASN A 34 -1.68 -7.54 8.32
N ASP A 35 -1.58 -7.61 6.99
CA ASP A 35 -1.09 -6.54 6.11
C ASP A 35 -2.22 -5.69 5.50
N ILE A 36 -3.45 -5.76 6.03
CA ILE A 36 -4.55 -4.90 5.55
C ILE A 36 -4.41 -3.44 6.02
N TYR A 37 -3.69 -3.22 7.13
CA TYR A 37 -3.50 -1.89 7.68
C TYR A 37 -2.51 -1.09 6.84
N CYS A 38 -3.04 -0.10 6.14
CA CYS A 38 -2.27 0.80 5.31
C CYS A 38 -2.31 2.23 5.86
N TRP A 39 -1.29 3.01 5.54
CA TRP A 39 -1.25 4.43 5.82
C TRP A 39 -0.68 5.21 4.63
N CYS A 40 -0.95 6.51 4.65
CA CYS A 40 -0.34 7.41 3.70
C CYS A 40 0.96 7.99 4.25
N SER A 41 2.06 7.90 3.51
CA SER A 41 3.34 8.48 3.93
C SER A 41 3.35 10.01 3.93
N GLN A 42 2.39 10.65 3.25
CA GLN A 42 2.28 12.12 3.21
C GLN A 42 1.54 12.68 4.43
N THR A 43 0.43 12.08 4.82
CA THR A 43 -0.36 12.51 5.99
C THR A 43 0.08 11.82 7.28
N MET A 44 0.85 10.74 7.17
CA MET A 44 1.22 9.83 8.25
C MET A 44 0.03 9.26 9.02
N THR A 45 -1.13 9.10 8.36
CA THR A 45 -2.33 8.51 8.96
C THR A 45 -2.99 7.50 8.01
N CYS A 46 -4.05 6.84 8.49
CA CYS A 46 -4.90 5.95 7.68
C CYS A 46 -5.75 6.70 6.65
N LEU A 47 -5.74 8.03 6.64
CA LEU A 47 -6.46 8.87 5.69
C LEU A 47 -5.48 9.55 4.73
N GLY A 48 -5.79 9.51 3.44
CA GLY A 48 -5.08 10.28 2.43
C GLY A 48 -5.36 11.78 2.55
N PRO A 49 -4.65 12.61 1.77
CA PRO A 49 -4.90 14.06 1.71
C PRO A 49 -6.28 14.38 1.12
N ASP A 50 -6.93 13.42 0.47
CA ASP A 50 -8.31 13.48 -0.01
C ASP A 50 -9.35 13.19 1.09
N GLY A 51 -8.91 12.95 2.33
CA GLY A 51 -9.77 12.57 3.46
C GLY A 51 -10.37 11.16 3.34
N LYS A 52 -9.93 10.36 2.37
CA LYS A 52 -10.42 8.99 2.16
C LYS A 52 -9.42 7.98 2.72
N VAL A 53 -9.91 6.78 3.04
CA VAL A 53 -9.06 5.70 3.59
C VAL A 53 -7.92 5.38 2.62
N ALA A 54 -6.72 5.26 3.19
CA ALA A 54 -5.55 4.75 2.49
C ALA A 54 -5.66 3.23 2.49
N ASP A 55 -6.00 2.66 1.33
CA ASP A 55 -6.16 1.21 1.16
C ASP A 55 -5.60 0.75 -0.19
N ARG A 56 -5.36 -0.57 -0.30
CA ARG A 56 -4.78 -1.20 -1.49
C ARG A 56 -5.79 -1.43 -2.60
N ASP A 57 -7.08 -1.47 -2.29
CA ASP A 57 -8.15 -1.80 -3.24
C ASP A 57 -8.52 -0.58 -4.09
N ASN A 58 -8.39 0.62 -3.53
CA ASN A 58 -8.60 1.91 -4.16
C ASN A 58 -7.29 2.56 -4.59
N CYS A 59 -6.27 1.74 -4.87
CA CYS A 59 -4.98 2.15 -5.40
C CYS A 59 -5.10 2.53 -6.88
N ARG A 60 -5.43 3.82 -7.14
CA ARG A 60 -5.71 4.37 -8.47
C ARG A 60 -5.19 5.80 -8.65
N PRO A 61 -4.86 6.23 -9.88
CA PRO A 61 -4.38 7.59 -10.15
C PRO A 61 -5.39 8.64 -9.71
N GLY A 62 -4.90 9.83 -9.34
CA GLY A 62 -5.74 10.97 -8.95
C GLY A 62 -6.09 11.04 -7.46
N ARG A 63 -5.63 10.07 -6.64
CA ARG A 63 -5.62 10.21 -5.18
C ARG A 63 -4.23 10.66 -4.74
N GLY A 64 -4.14 11.66 -3.86
CA GLY A 64 -2.83 12.19 -3.45
C GLY A 64 -1.93 11.18 -2.71
N CYS A 65 -2.51 10.12 -2.14
CA CYS A 65 -1.75 9.00 -1.57
C CYS A 65 -1.38 7.90 -2.58
N HIS A 66 -2.04 7.90 -3.72
CA HIS A 66 -1.86 6.96 -4.83
C HIS A 66 -1.37 7.74 -6.05
N GLU A 67 -0.36 8.57 -5.80
CA GLU A 67 0.33 9.33 -6.83
C GLU A 67 1.22 8.37 -7.66
N THR A 68 1.06 8.42 -8.97
CA THR A 68 1.92 7.75 -9.95
C THR A 68 3.30 8.41 -9.97
N PHE A 69 4.34 7.62 -10.28
CA PHE A 69 5.66 8.16 -10.63
C PHE A 69 5.59 9.05 -11.88
#